data_AF-A0AA37GQN4-F1
#
_entry.id   AF-A0AA37GQN4-F1
#
_cell.length_a   1.000
_cell.length_b   1.000
_cell.length_c   1.000
_cell.angle_alpha   90.00
_cell.angle_beta   90.00
_cell.angle_gamma   90.00
#
_symmetry.space_group_name_H-M   'P 1'
#
loop_
_entity.id
_entity.type
_entity.pdbx_description
1 polymer ?
#
loop_
_entity_poly.entity_id
_entity_poly.type
_entity_poly.pdbx_seq_one_letter_code
_entity_poly.pdbx_strand_id
1 'polypeptide(L)'
;MSRLATLPRCRTPSLPRLQAQRRSVMMGAAAPHHAPKKEGDISSVFVSLSGTAREPLPDRFRTLKQDLVAGHEDAVVKSWGRLLRALREENATIAAKGPAIIPSVDFRNLDGDVERLKGEIRKRGAAVVRGVVDEDEARAYKDEIEAYVRKNPSTKAFPADNPQVYELYWSLPQLKARAHPNMLKTQAALMRELWHASPGAAISMQPLTYADRLRIRQPGDATFALGPHVDGGSVERWERDGYGRGGGTYDAVFRGDWEAYDPWDVTARVEAVQDLYNGAGACSMFRMFQGWLSISACGPREGTLLVNPLVRHSTAYFLLRPFFRPRRDAAEAGREGSWRRRTGRSRAARP
;
A
#
# COMPACT_ATOMS: atom_id res chain seq x y z
N MET A 1 -77.99 -33.76 -21.77
CA MET A 1 -77.66 -32.32 -21.79
C MET A 1 -76.97 -31.96 -20.49
N SER A 2 -75.64 -31.75 -20.51
CA SER A 2 -74.89 -30.78 -19.70
C SER A 2 -73.40 -31.07 -19.89
N ARG A 3 -72.68 -30.05 -20.37
CA ARG A 3 -71.25 -30.07 -20.68
C ARG A 3 -70.46 -29.84 -19.38
N LEU A 4 -69.51 -30.71 -19.08
CA LEU A 4 -68.40 -30.42 -18.17
C LEU A 4 -67.19 -30.04 -19.02
N ALA A 5 -66.76 -28.79 -18.90
CA ALA A 5 -65.61 -28.24 -19.57
C ALA A 5 -64.32 -28.65 -18.84
N THR A 6 -63.44 -29.36 -19.52
CA THR A 6 -62.09 -29.71 -19.05
C THR A 6 -61.11 -28.64 -19.53
N LEU A 7 -60.48 -27.92 -18.59
CA LEU A 7 -59.40 -26.97 -18.87
C LEU A 7 -58.14 -27.69 -19.39
N PRO A 8 -57.41 -27.15 -20.38
CA PRO A 8 -56.16 -27.72 -20.83
C PRO A 8 -55.02 -27.44 -19.83
N ARG A 9 -54.23 -28.47 -19.51
CA ARG A 9 -53.00 -28.35 -18.72
C ARG A 9 -51.99 -27.46 -19.42
N CYS A 10 -51.62 -26.35 -18.77
CA CYS A 10 -50.54 -25.47 -19.17
C CYS A 10 -49.19 -26.23 -19.08
N ARG A 11 -48.48 -26.38 -20.20
CA ARG A 11 -47.10 -26.90 -20.21
C ARG A 11 -46.16 -25.77 -19.81
N THR A 12 -45.50 -25.90 -18.68
CA THR A 12 -44.37 -25.05 -18.28
C THR A 12 -43.17 -25.29 -19.20
N PRO A 13 -42.52 -24.24 -19.75
CA PRO A 13 -41.28 -24.42 -20.50
C PRO A 13 -40.14 -24.79 -19.54
N SER A 14 -39.37 -25.81 -19.91
CA SER A 14 -38.16 -26.23 -19.19
C SER A 14 -37.05 -25.19 -19.31
N LEU A 15 -36.52 -24.72 -18.18
CA LEU A 15 -35.33 -23.89 -18.11
C LEU A 15 -34.12 -24.63 -18.72
N PRO A 16 -33.26 -23.97 -19.53
CA PRO A 16 -32.07 -24.60 -20.07
C PRO A 16 -31.08 -24.92 -18.94
N ARG A 17 -30.57 -26.16 -18.92
CA ARG A 17 -29.47 -26.59 -18.05
C ARG A 17 -28.23 -25.77 -18.39
N LEU A 18 -27.77 -24.95 -17.46
CA LEU A 18 -26.42 -24.38 -17.48
C LEU A 18 -25.41 -25.54 -17.45
N GLN A 19 -24.71 -25.75 -18.57
CA GLN A 19 -23.53 -26.61 -18.60
C GLN A 19 -22.45 -25.96 -17.73
N ALA A 20 -22.04 -26.65 -16.67
CA ALA A 20 -20.88 -26.27 -15.90
C ALA A 20 -19.64 -26.39 -16.78
N GLN A 21 -19.16 -25.28 -17.36
CA GLN A 21 -17.83 -25.21 -17.92
C GLN A 21 -16.84 -25.39 -16.77
N ARG A 22 -16.35 -26.63 -16.59
CA ARG A 22 -15.16 -26.89 -15.78
C ARG A 22 -13.97 -26.26 -16.50
N ARG A 23 -13.68 -25.00 -16.18
CA ARG A 23 -12.33 -24.45 -16.40
C ARG A 23 -11.43 -25.16 -15.39
N SER A 24 -10.58 -26.07 -15.87
CA SER A 24 -9.40 -26.48 -15.10
C SER A 24 -8.56 -25.23 -14.90
N VAL A 25 -8.62 -24.66 -13.69
CA VAL A 25 -7.60 -23.72 -13.23
C VAL A 25 -6.37 -24.59 -13.02
N MET A 26 -5.39 -24.52 -13.93
CA MET A 26 -4.07 -25.02 -13.59
C MET A 26 -3.62 -24.24 -12.35
N MET A 27 -3.42 -24.95 -11.24
CA MET A 27 -2.67 -24.39 -10.12
C MET A 27 -1.33 -23.93 -10.69
N GLY A 28 -1.12 -22.61 -10.74
CA GLY A 28 0.20 -22.05 -10.97
C GLY A 28 1.17 -22.71 -9.98
N ALA A 29 2.41 -22.91 -10.42
CA ALA A 29 3.47 -23.53 -9.62
C ALA A 29 3.40 -22.99 -8.18
N ALA A 30 3.28 -23.91 -7.21
CA ALA A 30 3.20 -23.55 -5.81
C ALA A 30 4.33 -22.56 -5.48
N ALA A 31 3.98 -21.43 -4.86
CA ALA A 31 4.98 -20.53 -4.33
C ALA A 31 5.97 -21.34 -3.48
N PRO A 32 7.28 -21.04 -3.50
CA PRO A 32 8.24 -21.75 -2.68
C PRO A 32 7.72 -21.80 -1.25
N HIS A 33 7.54 -23.02 -0.72
CA HIS A 33 7.19 -23.25 0.67
C HIS A 33 8.37 -22.78 1.52
N HIS A 34 8.38 -21.50 1.85
CA HIS A 34 9.32 -20.97 2.82
C HIS A 34 8.96 -21.52 4.20
N ALA A 35 9.99 -21.90 4.96
CA ALA A 35 9.83 -22.26 6.36
C ALA A 35 9.09 -21.13 7.10
N PRO A 36 8.23 -21.46 8.09
CA PRO A 36 7.49 -20.45 8.84
C PRO A 36 8.43 -19.39 9.40
N LYS A 37 8.06 -18.12 9.23
CA LYS A 37 8.86 -16.99 9.71
C LYS A 37 8.94 -17.03 11.23
N LYS A 38 10.12 -16.70 11.76
CA LYS A 38 10.34 -16.62 13.21
C LYS A 38 9.44 -15.52 13.79
N GLU A 39 8.75 -15.82 14.88
CA GLU A 39 7.97 -14.83 15.62
C GLU A 39 8.88 -13.72 16.16
N GLY A 40 8.49 -12.46 16.00
CA GLY A 40 9.26 -11.28 16.40
C GLY A 40 8.38 -10.04 16.50
N ASP A 41 8.96 -8.91 16.90
CA ASP A 41 8.28 -7.61 16.95
C ASP A 41 8.71 -6.70 15.79
N ILE A 42 8.15 -5.48 15.72
CA ILE A 42 8.43 -4.52 14.65
C ILE A 42 9.92 -4.12 14.53
N SER A 43 10.71 -4.20 15.61
CA SER A 43 12.14 -3.86 15.57
C SER A 43 12.95 -4.87 14.75
N SER A 44 12.50 -6.12 14.68
CA SER A 44 13.14 -7.17 13.87
C SER A 44 12.97 -6.97 12.36
N VAL A 45 12.01 -6.13 11.95
CA VAL A 45 11.66 -5.89 10.55
C VAL A 45 12.37 -4.65 9.99
N PHE A 46 12.58 -3.62 10.81
CA PHE A 46 13.10 -2.34 10.36
C PHE A 46 14.55 -2.13 10.78
N VAL A 47 15.48 -2.34 9.84
CA VAL A 47 16.92 -2.09 10.00
C VAL A 47 17.25 -0.64 10.38
N SER A 48 16.36 0.32 10.07
CA SER A 48 16.51 1.71 10.54
C SER A 48 16.50 1.83 12.06
N LEU A 49 16.00 0.82 12.77
CA LEU A 49 15.97 0.72 14.22
C LEU A 49 17.20 -0.05 14.77
N SER A 50 17.97 -0.76 13.93
CA SER A 50 19.08 -1.62 14.36
C SER A 50 20.47 -1.00 14.24
N GLY A 51 20.63 0.14 13.55
CA GLY A 51 21.90 0.89 13.49
C GLY A 51 23.05 0.24 12.71
N THR A 52 22.80 -0.87 12.00
CA THR A 52 23.83 -1.66 11.31
C THR A 52 24.13 -1.14 9.89
N ALA A 53 25.41 -1.10 9.52
CA ALA A 53 25.87 -0.81 8.17
C ALA A 53 25.49 -1.97 7.23
N ARG A 54 24.95 -1.66 6.05
CA ARG A 54 24.54 -2.67 5.06
C ARG A 54 25.71 -3.01 4.15
N GLU A 55 25.99 -4.30 4.01
CA GLU A 55 26.91 -4.80 2.99
C GLU A 55 26.37 -4.54 1.58
N PRO A 56 27.25 -4.37 0.57
CA PRO A 56 26.83 -4.31 -0.82
C PRO A 56 26.07 -5.57 -1.25
N LEU A 57 25.08 -5.41 -2.12
CA LEU A 57 24.39 -6.55 -2.72
C LEU A 57 25.34 -7.38 -3.60
N PRO A 58 25.09 -8.70 -3.75
CA PRO A 58 25.90 -9.57 -4.59
C PRO A 58 26.02 -9.07 -6.04
N ASP A 59 27.13 -9.43 -6.67
CA ASP A 59 27.55 -9.00 -8.01
C ASP A 59 26.48 -9.15 -9.10
N ARG A 60 25.64 -10.20 -9.00
CA ARG A 60 24.52 -10.46 -9.91
C ARG A 60 23.54 -9.27 -10.04
N PHE A 61 23.42 -8.40 -9.03
CA PHE A 61 22.57 -7.22 -9.11
C PHE A 61 23.16 -6.14 -10.03
N ARG A 62 24.48 -6.13 -10.26
CA ARG A 62 25.06 -5.30 -11.33
C ARG A 62 24.63 -5.82 -12.70
N THR A 63 24.74 -7.12 -12.95
CA THR A 63 24.30 -7.74 -14.20
C THR A 63 22.81 -7.50 -14.44
N LEU A 64 21.97 -7.72 -13.41
CA LEU A 64 20.54 -7.44 -13.47
C LEU A 64 20.26 -5.99 -13.88
N LYS A 65 20.97 -5.02 -13.31
CA LYS A 65 20.82 -3.62 -13.72
C LYS A 65 21.16 -3.42 -15.20
N GLN A 66 22.24 -4.01 -15.69
CA GLN A 66 22.60 -3.90 -17.11
C GLN A 66 21.49 -4.49 -17.99
N ASP A 67 20.98 -5.68 -17.63
CA ASP A 67 19.96 -6.39 -18.41
C ASP A 67 18.60 -5.69 -18.43
N LEU A 68 18.23 -4.97 -17.36
CA LEU A 68 16.94 -4.28 -17.27
C LEU A 68 16.79 -3.15 -18.28
N VAL A 69 17.89 -2.49 -18.63
CA VAL A 69 17.89 -1.29 -19.50
C VAL A 69 18.58 -1.52 -20.83
N ALA A 70 18.99 -2.76 -21.11
CA ALA A 70 19.72 -3.13 -22.32
C ALA A 70 18.94 -2.71 -23.58
N GLY A 71 19.57 -1.92 -24.45
CA GLY A 71 18.96 -1.38 -25.67
C GLY A 71 18.03 -0.17 -25.44
N HIS A 72 17.89 0.30 -24.20
CA HIS A 72 17.06 1.45 -23.81
C HIS A 72 17.82 2.48 -22.99
N GLU A 73 19.15 2.41 -22.94
CA GLU A 73 20.01 3.24 -22.08
C GLU A 73 19.77 4.74 -22.31
N ASP A 74 19.80 5.17 -23.57
CA ASP A 74 19.55 6.56 -23.95
C ASP A 74 18.13 7.02 -23.60
N ALA A 75 17.15 6.13 -23.77
CA ALA A 75 15.76 6.42 -23.42
C ALA A 75 15.61 6.61 -21.91
N VAL A 76 16.25 5.76 -21.10
CA VAL A 76 16.28 5.84 -19.64
C VAL A 76 16.97 7.13 -19.16
N VAL A 77 18.08 7.52 -19.77
CA VAL A 77 18.75 8.80 -19.43
C VAL A 77 17.83 10.00 -19.72
N LYS A 78 17.18 10.01 -20.89
CA LYS A 78 16.22 11.07 -21.26
C LYS A 78 15.03 11.09 -20.31
N SER A 79 14.49 9.91 -19.96
CA SER A 79 13.33 9.78 -19.08
C SER A 79 13.61 10.24 -17.66
N TRP A 80 14.80 9.98 -17.13
CA TRP A 80 15.25 10.50 -15.85
C TRP A 80 15.23 12.02 -15.82
N GLY A 81 15.70 12.67 -16.89
CA GLY A 81 15.61 14.12 -17.04
C GLY A 81 14.16 14.65 -17.04
N ARG A 82 13.23 13.96 -17.72
CA ARG A 82 11.80 14.30 -17.70
C ARG A 82 11.20 14.12 -16.30
N LEU A 83 11.50 13.00 -15.64
CA LEU A 83 11.03 12.68 -14.30
C LEU A 83 11.46 13.73 -13.27
N LEU A 84 12.73 14.14 -13.28
CA LEU A 84 13.24 15.15 -12.34
C LEU A 84 12.57 16.54 -12.53
N ARG A 85 12.19 16.90 -13.75
CA ARG A 85 11.42 18.13 -14.01
C ARG A 85 10.01 18.02 -13.45
N ALA A 86 9.30 16.94 -13.77
CA ALA A 86 7.95 16.68 -13.28
C ALA A 86 7.90 16.64 -11.74
N LEU A 87 8.88 15.98 -11.10
CA LEU A 87 9.00 15.95 -9.64
C LEU A 87 9.19 17.34 -9.02
N ARG A 88 9.95 18.23 -9.67
CA ARG A 88 10.15 19.60 -9.16
C ARG A 88 8.83 20.38 -9.14
N GLU A 89 8.05 20.27 -10.20
CA GLU A 89 6.73 20.93 -10.34
C GLU A 89 5.72 20.37 -9.33
N GLU A 90 5.64 19.04 -9.21
CA GLU A 90 4.74 18.39 -8.27
C GLU A 90 5.14 18.65 -6.81
N ASN A 91 6.44 18.69 -6.49
CA ASN A 91 6.91 19.02 -5.15
C ASN A 91 6.55 20.46 -4.74
N ALA A 92 6.62 21.42 -5.67
CA ALA A 92 6.17 22.79 -5.42
C ALA A 92 4.65 22.82 -5.14
N THR A 93 3.87 22.05 -5.89
CA THR A 93 2.42 21.91 -5.68
C THR A 93 2.10 21.29 -4.32
N ILE A 94 2.81 20.23 -3.92
CA ILE A 94 2.66 19.59 -2.60
C ILE A 94 3.00 20.56 -1.48
N ALA A 95 4.10 21.31 -1.61
CA ALA A 95 4.51 22.29 -0.62
C ALA A 95 3.47 23.41 -0.46
N ALA A 96 2.88 23.88 -1.56
CA ALA A 96 1.86 24.92 -1.54
C ALA A 96 0.52 24.44 -0.94
N LYS A 97 0.06 23.24 -1.30
CA LYS A 97 -1.24 22.71 -0.85
C LYS A 97 -1.19 22.09 0.56
N GLY A 98 -0.03 21.60 1.00
CA GLY A 98 0.11 20.91 2.28
C GLY A 98 -0.83 19.70 2.40
N PRO A 99 -1.38 19.39 3.59
CA PRO A 99 -2.27 18.24 3.81
C PRO A 99 -3.53 18.22 2.94
N ALA A 100 -4.01 19.38 2.46
CA ALA A 100 -5.19 19.48 1.61
C ALA A 100 -5.00 18.87 0.22
N ILE A 101 -3.77 18.47 -0.14
CA ILE A 101 -3.51 17.76 -1.40
C ILE A 101 -4.04 16.33 -1.41
N ILE A 102 -4.32 15.74 -0.24
CA ILE A 102 -4.88 14.40 -0.13
C ILE A 102 -6.42 14.49 -0.29
N PRO A 103 -7.01 13.83 -1.29
CA PRO A 103 -8.46 13.81 -1.48
C PRO A 103 -9.20 13.29 -0.25
N SER A 104 -10.33 13.93 0.06
CA SER A 104 -11.22 13.54 1.15
C SER A 104 -12.56 13.10 0.57
N VAL A 105 -12.99 11.89 0.91
CA VAL A 105 -14.24 11.23 0.49
C VAL A 105 -15.16 11.18 1.70
N ASP A 106 -16.43 11.58 1.57
CA ASP A 106 -17.46 11.36 2.60
C ASP A 106 -18.11 9.99 2.38
N PHE A 107 -18.09 9.12 3.39
CA PHE A 107 -18.71 7.80 3.31
C PHE A 107 -20.20 7.86 2.94
N ARG A 108 -20.92 8.90 3.38
CA ARG A 108 -22.35 9.08 3.05
C ARG A 108 -22.59 9.25 1.55
N ASN A 109 -21.59 9.75 0.82
CA ASN A 109 -21.60 9.89 -0.64
C ASN A 109 -20.45 9.09 -1.28
N LEU A 110 -20.08 7.93 -0.72
CA LEU A 110 -18.88 7.18 -1.08
C LEU A 110 -18.74 6.99 -2.60
N ASP A 111 -19.76 6.45 -3.26
CA ASP A 111 -19.71 6.11 -4.67
C ASP A 111 -19.57 7.37 -5.55
N GLY A 112 -20.33 8.44 -5.24
CA GLY A 112 -20.27 9.70 -5.97
C GLY A 112 -18.96 10.47 -5.76
N ASP A 113 -18.42 10.46 -4.55
CA ASP A 113 -17.15 11.11 -4.23
C ASP A 113 -15.96 10.35 -4.82
N VAL A 114 -15.97 9.01 -4.79
CA VAL A 114 -14.92 8.20 -5.41
C VAL A 114 -14.88 8.45 -6.91
N GLU A 115 -16.02 8.46 -7.60
CA GLU A 115 -16.06 8.74 -9.04
C GLU A 115 -15.58 10.15 -9.36
N ARG A 116 -16.10 11.15 -8.64
CA ARG A 116 -15.71 12.56 -8.82
C ARG A 116 -14.23 12.82 -8.54
N LEU A 117 -13.65 12.14 -7.56
CA LEU A 117 -12.26 12.34 -7.12
C LEU A 117 -11.28 11.32 -7.71
N LYS A 118 -11.75 10.36 -8.51
CA LYS A 118 -10.97 9.23 -9.05
C LYS A 118 -9.63 9.65 -9.63
N GLY A 119 -9.60 10.68 -10.47
CA GLY A 119 -8.37 11.19 -11.08
C GLY A 119 -7.35 11.70 -10.06
N GLU A 120 -7.80 12.49 -9.07
CA GLU A 120 -6.92 12.98 -8.00
C GLU A 120 -6.50 11.86 -7.05
N ILE A 121 -7.39 10.94 -6.69
CA ILE A 121 -7.01 9.77 -5.87
C ILE A 121 -5.95 8.95 -6.60
N ARG A 122 -6.14 8.72 -7.90
CA ARG A 122 -5.17 7.99 -8.73
C ARG A 122 -3.83 8.71 -8.86
N LYS A 123 -3.84 10.03 -8.99
CA LYS A 123 -2.62 10.85 -9.06
C LYS A 123 -1.86 10.83 -7.74
N ARG A 124 -2.58 10.96 -6.63
CA ARG A 124 -2.00 11.09 -5.28
C ARG A 124 -1.65 9.76 -4.64
N GLY A 125 -2.32 8.67 -5.01
CA GLY A 125 -2.10 7.35 -4.43
C GLY A 125 -2.54 7.22 -2.97
N ALA A 126 -3.34 8.17 -2.47
CA ALA A 126 -3.84 8.20 -1.10
C ALA A 126 -5.16 8.98 -1.05
N ALA A 127 -6.02 8.63 -0.09
CA ALA A 127 -7.26 9.33 0.20
C ALA A 127 -7.63 9.18 1.68
N VAL A 128 -8.44 10.10 2.19
CA VAL A 128 -9.10 9.97 3.51
C VAL A 128 -10.58 9.71 3.27
N VAL A 129 -11.12 8.62 3.82
CA VAL A 129 -12.57 8.36 3.82
C VAL A 129 -13.13 8.70 5.20
N ARG A 130 -14.01 9.69 5.28
CA ARG A 130 -14.58 10.22 6.52
C ARG A 130 -15.92 9.56 6.84
N GLY A 131 -16.18 9.33 8.12
CA GLY A 131 -17.47 8.80 8.58
C GLY A 131 -17.73 7.34 8.20
N VAL A 132 -16.68 6.53 8.05
CA VAL A 132 -16.83 5.09 7.74
C VAL A 132 -17.47 4.36 8.92
N VAL A 133 -17.00 4.62 10.13
CA VAL A 133 -17.58 4.13 11.38
C VAL A 133 -17.97 5.36 12.20
N ASP A 134 -19.07 5.26 12.94
CA ASP A 134 -19.49 6.31 13.86
C ASP A 134 -18.37 6.63 14.87
N GLU A 135 -18.25 7.89 15.28
CA GLU A 135 -17.14 8.29 16.16
C GLU A 135 -17.22 7.61 17.52
N ASP A 136 -18.41 7.51 18.12
CA ASP A 136 -18.58 6.90 19.45
C ASP A 136 -18.28 5.40 19.38
N GLU A 137 -18.69 4.74 18.31
CA GLU A 137 -18.35 3.33 18.07
C GLU A 137 -16.83 3.13 17.89
N ALA A 138 -16.18 3.98 17.09
CA ALA A 138 -14.73 3.89 16.88
C ALA A 138 -13.93 4.18 18.16
N ARG A 139 -14.43 5.08 19.02
CA ARG A 139 -13.85 5.35 20.35
C ARG A 139 -14.04 4.19 21.29
N ALA A 140 -15.23 3.59 21.32
CA ALA A 140 -15.50 2.40 22.13
C ALA A 140 -14.56 1.24 21.78
N TYR A 141 -14.17 1.08 20.51
CA TYR A 141 -13.16 0.09 20.12
C TYR A 141 -11.82 0.30 20.83
N LYS A 142 -11.37 1.55 20.95
CA LYS A 142 -10.13 1.89 21.69
C LYS A 142 -10.26 1.51 23.17
N ASP A 143 -11.37 1.86 23.80
CA ASP A 143 -11.60 1.57 25.22
C ASP A 143 -11.67 0.06 25.50
N GLU A 144 -12.33 -0.69 24.61
CA GLU A 144 -12.38 -2.16 24.65
C GLU A 144 -10.98 -2.77 24.51
N ILE A 145 -10.13 -2.25 23.61
CA ILE A 145 -8.73 -2.69 23.44
C ILE A 145 -7.90 -2.39 24.70
N GLU A 146 -7.98 -1.17 25.24
CA GLU A 146 -7.25 -0.79 26.45
C GLU A 146 -7.69 -1.61 27.66
N ALA A 147 -8.98 -1.93 27.78
CA ALA A 147 -9.50 -2.85 28.79
C ALA A 147 -9.00 -4.28 28.60
N TYR A 148 -8.93 -4.76 27.36
CA TYR A 148 -8.38 -6.08 27.04
C TYR A 148 -6.90 -6.18 27.45
N VAL A 149 -6.08 -5.19 27.10
CA VAL A 149 -4.64 -5.16 27.45
C VAL A 149 -4.45 -5.14 28.97
N ARG A 150 -5.22 -4.33 29.71
CA ARG A 150 -5.14 -4.29 31.18
C ARG A 150 -5.46 -5.63 31.85
N LYS A 151 -6.40 -6.40 31.28
CA LYS A 151 -6.74 -7.75 31.76
C LYS A 151 -5.73 -8.81 31.35
N ASN A 152 -4.89 -8.53 30.36
CA ASN A 152 -3.93 -9.48 29.77
C ASN A 152 -2.53 -8.85 29.70
N PRO A 153 -1.84 -8.70 30.84
CA PRO A 153 -0.54 -8.02 30.91
C PRO A 153 0.59 -8.73 30.13
N SER A 154 0.38 -10.00 29.73
CA SER A 154 1.27 -10.75 28.84
C SER A 154 1.16 -10.35 27.36
N THR A 155 0.29 -9.39 27.01
CA THR A 155 0.14 -8.89 25.64
C THR A 155 1.47 -8.32 25.14
N LYS A 156 2.01 -8.92 24.07
CA LYS A 156 3.24 -8.45 23.41
C LYS A 156 2.99 -7.06 22.81
N ALA A 157 3.89 -6.12 23.10
CA ALA A 157 3.83 -4.77 22.56
C ALA A 157 5.22 -4.14 22.49
N PHE A 158 5.35 -3.10 21.65
CA PHE A 158 6.59 -2.37 21.43
C PHE A 158 6.40 -0.85 21.54
N PRO A 159 7.37 -0.11 22.11
CA PRO A 159 8.45 -0.62 22.97
C PRO A 159 7.90 -1.18 24.31
N ALA A 160 8.68 -2.00 25.01
CA ALA A 160 8.21 -2.72 26.20
C ALA A 160 7.89 -1.80 27.39
N ASP A 161 8.61 -0.69 27.53
CA ASP A 161 8.48 0.32 28.60
C ASP A 161 7.41 1.38 28.28
N ASN A 162 7.08 1.59 27.00
CA ASN A 162 6.02 2.48 26.54
C ASN A 162 5.25 1.85 25.37
N PRO A 163 4.39 0.83 25.62
CA PRO A 163 3.66 0.12 24.59
C PRO A 163 2.87 1.04 23.66
N GLN A 164 3.15 0.97 22.35
CA GLN A 164 2.43 1.74 21.33
C GLN A 164 1.96 0.89 20.17
N VAL A 165 2.75 -0.11 19.76
CA VAL A 165 2.37 -1.10 18.76
C VAL A 165 2.05 -2.38 19.50
N TYR A 166 0.83 -2.89 19.34
CA TYR A 166 0.36 -4.08 20.03
C TYR A 166 0.31 -5.25 19.05
N GLU A 167 0.94 -6.36 19.40
CA GLU A 167 0.90 -7.63 18.68
C GLU A 167 -0.42 -8.35 18.96
N LEU A 168 -1.53 -7.64 18.72
CA LEU A 168 -2.90 -8.11 18.84
C LEU A 168 -3.49 -8.24 17.44
N TYR A 169 -4.16 -9.37 17.20
CA TYR A 169 -4.67 -9.71 15.88
C TYR A 169 -6.15 -10.05 15.90
N TRP A 170 -6.67 -10.56 17.02
CA TRP A 170 -7.99 -11.20 17.11
C TRP A 170 -8.86 -10.63 18.23
N SER A 171 -8.54 -9.43 18.73
CA SER A 171 -9.42 -8.77 19.70
C SER A 171 -10.80 -8.54 19.09
N LEU A 172 -11.85 -8.57 19.93
CA LEU A 172 -13.22 -8.34 19.48
C LEU A 172 -13.38 -7.02 18.70
N PRO A 173 -12.79 -5.88 19.13
CA PRO A 173 -12.83 -4.64 18.34
C PRO A 173 -12.17 -4.75 16.96
N GLN A 174 -11.04 -5.47 16.84
CA GLN A 174 -10.43 -5.68 15.52
C GLN A 174 -11.32 -6.51 14.60
N LEU A 175 -11.99 -7.53 15.13
CA LEU A 175 -12.95 -8.35 14.38
C LEU A 175 -14.17 -7.53 13.95
N LYS A 176 -14.78 -6.77 14.87
CA LYS A 176 -15.90 -5.86 14.57
C LYS A 176 -15.53 -4.86 13.48
N ALA A 177 -14.40 -4.17 13.63
CA ALA A 177 -13.95 -3.16 12.67
C ALA A 177 -13.71 -3.73 11.26
N ARG A 178 -13.10 -4.92 11.16
CA ARG A 178 -12.85 -5.59 9.87
C ARG A 178 -14.15 -6.07 9.20
N ALA A 179 -15.10 -6.55 9.99
CA ALA A 179 -16.39 -7.04 9.52
C ALA A 179 -17.44 -5.92 9.36
N HIS A 180 -17.14 -4.68 9.75
CA HIS A 180 -18.08 -3.58 9.73
C HIS A 180 -18.59 -3.35 8.29
N PRO A 181 -19.93 -3.30 8.04
CA PRO A 181 -20.48 -3.19 6.68
C PRO A 181 -19.92 -2.01 5.88
N ASN A 182 -19.77 -0.85 6.53
CA ASN A 182 -19.21 0.34 5.88
C ASN A 182 -17.72 0.18 5.53
N MET A 183 -16.96 -0.59 6.31
CA MET A 183 -15.55 -0.86 6.01
C MET A 183 -15.43 -1.74 4.77
N LEU A 184 -16.22 -2.82 4.71
CA LEU A 184 -16.29 -3.70 3.54
C LEU A 184 -16.76 -2.95 2.29
N LYS A 185 -17.79 -2.09 2.41
CA LYS A 185 -18.28 -1.24 1.31
C LYS A 185 -17.17 -0.29 0.83
N THR A 186 -16.47 0.36 1.75
CA THR A 186 -15.37 1.29 1.43
C THR A 186 -14.24 0.58 0.67
N GLN A 187 -13.79 -0.58 1.16
CA GLN A 187 -12.74 -1.36 0.51
C GLN A 187 -13.16 -1.80 -0.90
N ALA A 188 -14.38 -2.37 -1.03
CA ALA A 188 -14.89 -2.84 -2.31
C ALA A 188 -15.03 -1.70 -3.34
N ALA A 189 -15.53 -0.53 -2.93
CA ALA A 189 -15.65 0.64 -3.80
C ALA A 189 -14.26 1.13 -4.28
N LEU A 190 -13.31 1.32 -3.36
CA LEU A 190 -11.96 1.77 -3.73
C LEU A 190 -11.25 0.76 -4.64
N MET A 191 -11.36 -0.54 -4.37
CA MET A 191 -10.74 -1.58 -5.20
C MET A 191 -11.35 -1.60 -6.60
N ARG A 192 -12.68 -1.62 -6.72
CA ARG A 192 -13.36 -1.70 -8.02
C ARG A 192 -13.20 -0.45 -8.86
N GLU A 193 -13.35 0.73 -8.26
CA GLU A 193 -13.41 1.97 -9.02
C GLU A 193 -12.03 2.50 -9.38
N LEU A 194 -11.00 2.20 -8.58
CA LEU A 194 -9.66 2.76 -8.77
C LEU A 194 -8.68 1.80 -9.44
N TRP A 195 -8.89 0.49 -9.40
CA TRP A 195 -7.99 -0.48 -10.02
C TRP A 195 -8.60 -1.11 -11.26
N HIS A 196 -7.76 -1.66 -12.12
CA HIS A 196 -8.19 -2.43 -13.26
C HIS A 196 -7.22 -3.58 -13.53
N ALA A 197 -7.70 -4.58 -14.26
CA ALA A 197 -6.95 -5.76 -14.64
C ALA A 197 -7.30 -6.15 -16.08
N SER A 198 -6.37 -6.78 -16.79
CA SER A 198 -6.61 -7.31 -18.12
C SER A 198 -7.67 -8.42 -18.11
N PRO A 199 -8.40 -8.60 -19.23
CA PRO A 199 -9.28 -9.75 -19.38
C PRO A 199 -8.51 -11.06 -19.20
N GLY A 200 -8.84 -11.83 -18.16
CA GLY A 200 -8.21 -13.13 -17.88
C GLY A 200 -7.20 -13.12 -16.73
N ALA A 201 -6.85 -11.96 -16.16
CA ALA A 201 -6.07 -11.92 -14.93
C ALA A 201 -6.77 -12.71 -13.81
N ALA A 202 -6.00 -13.55 -13.09
CA ALA A 202 -6.52 -14.42 -12.04
C ALA A 202 -6.77 -13.66 -10.73
N ILE A 203 -7.62 -12.63 -10.77
CA ILE A 203 -7.92 -11.78 -9.62
C ILE A 203 -9.41 -11.46 -9.51
N SER A 204 -9.89 -11.42 -8.26
CA SER A 204 -11.20 -10.86 -7.90
C SER A 204 -10.99 -9.53 -7.17
N MET A 205 -11.80 -8.52 -7.50
CA MET A 205 -11.79 -7.20 -6.85
C MET A 205 -12.61 -7.18 -5.54
N GLN A 206 -12.74 -8.32 -4.87
CA GLN A 206 -13.42 -8.45 -3.58
C GLN A 206 -12.42 -8.35 -2.43
N PRO A 207 -12.73 -7.59 -1.36
CA PRO A 207 -11.85 -7.49 -0.22
C PRO A 207 -11.77 -8.81 0.54
N LEU A 208 -10.57 -9.13 1.03
CA LEU A 208 -10.29 -10.24 1.94
C LEU A 208 -9.72 -9.69 3.25
N THR A 209 -9.95 -10.41 4.35
CA THR A 209 -9.43 -10.01 5.66
C THR A 209 -7.96 -10.37 5.80
N TYR A 210 -7.12 -9.36 5.99
CA TYR A 210 -5.75 -9.50 6.47
C TYR A 210 -5.69 -9.06 7.94
N ALA A 211 -5.33 -9.99 8.83
CA ALA A 211 -5.21 -9.68 10.26
C ALA A 211 -3.87 -8.98 10.54
N ASP A 212 -3.94 -7.68 10.80
CA ASP A 212 -2.79 -6.86 11.18
C ASP A 212 -2.92 -6.35 12.63
N ARG A 213 -1.80 -5.83 13.13
CA ARG A 213 -1.61 -5.21 14.44
C ARG A 213 -2.42 -3.93 14.59
N LEU A 214 -2.37 -3.34 15.78
CA LEU A 214 -2.92 -2.01 16.05
C LEU A 214 -1.89 -1.11 16.72
N ARG A 215 -2.12 0.20 16.64
CA ARG A 215 -1.25 1.21 17.24
C ARG A 215 -2.06 2.20 18.08
N ILE A 216 -1.66 2.39 19.34
CA ILE A 216 -2.17 3.43 20.25
C ILE A 216 -0.96 4.25 20.69
N ARG A 217 -0.77 5.41 20.06
CA ARG A 217 0.37 6.29 20.33
C ARG A 217 0.05 7.27 21.45
N GLN A 218 0.95 7.37 22.42
CA GLN A 218 0.83 8.33 23.52
C GLN A 218 1.27 9.74 23.07
N PRO A 219 0.60 10.81 23.56
CA PRO A 219 1.05 12.19 23.34
C PRO A 219 2.49 12.40 23.84
N GLY A 220 3.27 13.20 23.09
CA GLY A 220 4.65 13.52 23.46
C GLY A 220 5.70 12.49 23.08
N ASP A 221 5.32 11.29 22.60
CA ASP A 221 6.30 10.31 22.15
C ASP A 221 7.04 10.76 20.88
N ALA A 222 8.36 10.61 20.88
CA ALA A 222 9.23 10.87 19.74
C ALA A 222 10.09 9.65 19.34
N THR A 223 9.91 8.51 20.01
CA THR A 223 10.81 7.35 19.91
C THR A 223 10.48 6.44 18.72
N PHE A 224 9.20 6.35 18.34
CA PHE A 224 8.77 5.51 17.22
C PHE A 224 8.65 6.30 15.90
N ALA A 225 9.78 6.52 15.22
CA ALA A 225 9.82 7.14 13.89
C ALA A 225 10.50 6.22 12.86
N LEU A 226 9.70 5.58 12.01
CA LEU A 226 10.20 4.87 10.84
C LEU A 226 10.59 5.89 9.76
N GLY A 227 11.74 5.66 9.11
CA GLY A 227 12.12 6.43 7.92
C GLY A 227 11.14 6.18 6.77
N PRO A 228 11.07 7.06 5.75
CA PRO A 228 10.24 6.84 4.57
C PRO A 228 10.58 5.50 3.89
N HIS A 229 9.56 4.69 3.61
CA HIS A 229 9.69 3.37 3.01
C HIS A 229 8.47 3.02 2.15
N VAL A 230 8.58 1.92 1.38
CA VAL A 230 7.48 1.33 0.60
C VAL A 230 7.48 -0.18 0.87
N ASP A 231 6.36 -0.71 1.36
CA ASP A 231 6.21 -2.16 1.64
C ASP A 231 5.85 -2.97 0.39
N GLY A 232 5.74 -4.30 0.54
CA GLY A 232 5.37 -5.21 -0.54
C GLY A 232 6.57 -5.61 -1.41
N GLY A 233 7.66 -5.99 -0.78
CA GLY A 233 8.94 -6.33 -1.42
C GLY A 233 9.98 -5.23 -1.28
N SER A 234 11.21 -5.52 -1.69
CA SER A 234 12.38 -4.65 -1.68
C SER A 234 13.08 -4.78 -3.03
N VAL A 235 14.14 -5.58 -3.12
CA VAL A 235 14.93 -5.82 -4.34
C VAL A 235 14.15 -6.61 -5.39
N GLU A 236 13.09 -7.31 -4.99
CA GLU A 236 12.15 -8.02 -5.85
C GLU A 236 11.56 -7.10 -6.94
N ARG A 237 11.53 -5.79 -6.72
CA ARG A 237 11.05 -4.81 -7.72
C ARG A 237 11.90 -4.73 -8.98
N TRP A 238 13.17 -5.11 -8.90
CA TRP A 238 14.08 -5.13 -10.06
C TRP A 238 14.23 -6.54 -10.63
N GLU A 239 13.84 -7.58 -9.88
CA GLU A 239 14.14 -8.96 -10.26
C GLU A 239 13.10 -9.55 -11.20
N ARG A 240 13.59 -10.32 -12.19
CA ARG A 240 12.74 -11.02 -13.16
C ARG A 240 11.79 -12.01 -12.50
N ASP A 241 12.25 -12.68 -11.44
CA ASP A 241 11.43 -13.59 -10.64
C ASP A 241 10.57 -12.91 -9.58
N GLY A 242 10.76 -11.61 -9.36
CA GLY A 242 9.95 -10.81 -8.44
C GLY A 242 8.80 -10.12 -9.17
N TYR A 243 8.89 -8.79 -9.28
CA TYR A 243 7.94 -7.97 -10.03
C TYR A 243 8.11 -8.02 -11.56
N GLY A 244 9.20 -8.61 -12.04
CA GLY A 244 9.37 -8.92 -13.47
C GLY A 244 8.51 -10.09 -13.96
N ARG A 245 7.90 -10.87 -13.05
CA ARG A 245 6.93 -11.91 -13.42
C ARG A 245 5.63 -11.31 -13.97
N GLY A 246 4.84 -12.12 -14.67
CA GLY A 246 3.54 -11.72 -15.20
C GLY A 246 3.56 -10.60 -16.24
N GLY A 247 4.62 -10.52 -17.05
CA GLY A 247 4.75 -9.51 -18.09
C GLY A 247 5.35 -8.18 -17.63
N GLY A 248 5.90 -8.14 -16.41
CA GLY A 248 6.78 -7.06 -15.95
C GLY A 248 6.06 -5.81 -15.46
N THR A 249 5.83 -5.73 -14.14
CA THR A 249 5.08 -4.63 -13.51
C THR A 249 5.69 -3.24 -13.77
N TYR A 250 7.02 -3.17 -13.94
CA TYR A 250 7.75 -1.91 -14.06
C TYR A 250 8.48 -1.76 -15.39
N ASP A 251 8.21 -2.61 -16.38
CA ASP A 251 8.98 -2.65 -17.61
C ASP A 251 8.95 -1.32 -18.38
N ALA A 252 7.81 -0.62 -18.37
CA ALA A 252 7.70 0.71 -18.98
C ALA A 252 8.72 1.69 -18.38
N VAL A 253 8.95 1.63 -17.07
CA VAL A 253 9.95 2.47 -16.38
C VAL A 253 11.36 2.11 -16.86
N PHE A 254 11.69 0.82 -16.93
CA PHE A 254 13.03 0.35 -17.35
C PHE A 254 13.30 0.54 -18.85
N ARG A 255 12.27 0.68 -19.69
CA ARG A 255 12.38 1.08 -21.10
C ARG A 255 12.50 2.59 -21.32
N GLY A 256 12.47 3.40 -20.25
CA GLY A 256 12.55 4.86 -20.36
C GLY A 256 11.22 5.56 -20.67
N ASP A 257 10.10 4.89 -20.40
CA ASP A 257 8.73 5.39 -20.61
C ASP A 257 7.92 5.28 -19.31
N TRP A 258 8.41 5.90 -18.24
CA TRP A 258 7.75 5.88 -16.95
C TRP A 258 6.38 6.59 -16.99
N GLU A 259 6.14 7.45 -17.98
CA GLU A 259 4.87 8.12 -18.19
C GLU A 259 3.74 7.13 -18.51
N ALA A 260 4.06 6.04 -19.23
CA ALA A 260 3.15 4.93 -19.53
C ALA A 260 2.98 3.92 -18.39
N TYR A 261 3.82 3.99 -17.34
CA TYR A 261 3.63 3.14 -16.16
C TYR A 261 2.31 3.49 -15.45
N ASP A 262 1.40 2.53 -15.39
CA ASP A 262 0.15 2.65 -14.65
C ASP A 262 0.24 1.95 -13.29
N PRO A 263 0.28 2.70 -12.17
CA PRO A 263 0.28 2.11 -10.84
C PRO A 263 -0.98 1.30 -10.51
N TRP A 264 -2.09 1.59 -11.21
CA TRP A 264 -3.45 1.10 -10.96
C TRP A 264 -3.82 -0.15 -11.78
N ASP A 265 -2.92 -0.63 -12.62
CA ASP A 265 -3.01 -1.92 -13.27
C ASP A 265 -2.49 -3.01 -12.31
N VAL A 266 -3.34 -3.98 -11.97
CA VAL A 266 -2.95 -5.13 -11.14
C VAL A 266 -2.48 -6.33 -11.95
N THR A 267 -2.62 -6.32 -13.28
CA THR A 267 -2.41 -7.50 -14.14
C THR A 267 -1.09 -8.20 -13.84
N ALA A 268 0.03 -7.49 -13.97
CA ALA A 268 1.35 -8.06 -13.70
C ALA A 268 1.61 -8.26 -12.20
N ARG A 269 0.89 -7.55 -11.32
CA ARG A 269 1.04 -7.66 -9.87
C ARG A 269 0.46 -8.96 -9.30
N VAL A 270 -0.51 -9.57 -10.00
CA VAL A 270 -1.11 -10.85 -9.60
C VAL A 270 -0.06 -11.97 -9.54
N GLU A 271 0.89 -11.96 -10.47
CA GLU A 271 1.94 -12.99 -10.54
C GLU A 271 3.26 -12.57 -9.89
N ALA A 272 3.35 -11.34 -9.40
CA ALA A 272 4.56 -10.82 -8.79
C ALA A 272 4.88 -11.54 -7.48
N VAL A 273 6.13 -11.98 -7.32
CA VAL A 273 6.62 -12.53 -6.06
C VAL A 273 7.24 -11.41 -5.24
N GLN A 274 6.59 -11.04 -4.13
CA GLN A 274 6.99 -9.93 -3.28
C GLN A 274 7.99 -10.32 -2.17
N ASP A 275 8.31 -11.61 -2.05
CA ASP A 275 9.21 -12.16 -1.03
C ASP A 275 10.06 -13.29 -1.62
N LEU A 276 11.17 -12.95 -2.28
CA LEU A 276 12.10 -13.95 -2.82
C LEU A 276 13.10 -14.45 -1.76
N TYR A 277 13.20 -13.75 -0.62
CA TYR A 277 14.27 -13.94 0.36
C TYR A 277 13.76 -14.34 1.74
N ASN A 278 12.48 -14.70 1.86
CA ASN A 278 11.81 -14.98 3.14
C ASN A 278 12.02 -13.85 4.17
N GLY A 279 11.86 -12.60 3.74
CA GLY A 279 12.11 -11.42 4.54
C GLY A 279 11.17 -11.34 5.74
N ALA A 280 11.70 -10.98 6.92
CA ALA A 280 10.91 -10.89 8.15
C ALA A 280 9.69 -9.94 8.03
N GLY A 281 9.81 -8.87 7.24
CA GLY A 281 8.74 -7.90 6.98
C GLY A 281 7.85 -8.20 5.78
N ALA A 282 8.06 -9.31 5.07
CA ALA A 282 7.32 -9.55 3.84
C ALA A 282 5.87 -9.98 4.13
N CYS A 283 4.95 -9.36 3.40
CA CYS A 283 3.52 -9.64 3.44
C CYS A 283 3.18 -10.79 2.50
N SER A 284 2.35 -11.73 2.95
CA SER A 284 1.89 -12.88 2.17
C SER A 284 0.69 -12.59 1.28
N MET A 285 0.07 -11.41 1.42
CA MET A 285 -1.08 -11.00 0.61
C MET A 285 -0.72 -9.82 -0.29
N PHE A 286 -1.17 -9.89 -1.55
CA PHE A 286 -1.21 -8.69 -2.39
C PHE A 286 -2.24 -7.71 -1.82
N ARG A 287 -1.79 -6.49 -1.53
CA ARG A 287 -2.63 -5.40 -1.01
C ARG A 287 -2.69 -4.29 -2.04
N MET A 288 -3.88 -4.04 -2.60
CA MET A 288 -4.13 -2.88 -3.47
C MET A 288 -3.92 -1.57 -2.69
N PHE A 289 -4.43 -1.51 -1.47
CA PHE A 289 -4.19 -0.40 -0.56
C PHE A 289 -3.68 -0.91 0.79
N GLN A 290 -2.81 -0.12 1.41
CA GLN A 290 -2.69 -0.11 2.86
C GLN A 290 -3.70 0.88 3.43
N GLY A 291 -4.11 0.68 4.68
CA GLY A 291 -5.01 1.60 5.35
C GLY A 291 -5.23 1.22 6.82
N TRP A 292 -5.84 2.14 7.56
CA TRP A 292 -6.27 1.91 8.94
C TRP A 292 -7.55 2.69 9.22
N LEU A 293 -8.30 2.20 10.21
CA LEU A 293 -9.40 2.94 10.82
C LEU A 293 -8.85 3.78 11.97
N SER A 294 -9.20 5.07 12.01
CA SER A 294 -8.86 5.93 13.14
C SER A 294 -9.80 5.65 14.31
N ILE A 295 -9.22 5.28 15.46
CA ILE A 295 -9.96 5.08 16.73
C ILE A 295 -9.68 6.19 17.75
N SER A 296 -8.87 7.19 17.37
CA SER A 296 -8.63 8.45 18.10
C SER A 296 -8.81 9.66 17.17
N ALA A 297 -8.98 10.86 17.72
CA ALA A 297 -8.88 12.10 16.96
C ALA A 297 -7.40 12.42 16.74
N CYS A 298 -6.99 12.64 15.49
CA CYS A 298 -5.62 13.01 15.16
C CYS A 298 -5.60 13.99 13.98
N GLY A 299 -4.86 15.08 14.14
CA GLY A 299 -4.59 16.08 13.12
C GLY A 299 -3.23 15.93 12.45
N PRO A 300 -2.98 16.67 11.35
CA PRO A 300 -1.67 16.67 10.70
C PRO A 300 -0.54 17.04 11.68
N ARG A 301 0.56 16.26 11.64
CA ARG A 301 1.76 16.42 12.48
C ARG A 301 1.57 16.07 13.97
N GLU A 302 0.46 15.44 14.34
CA GLU A 302 0.21 14.93 15.71
C GLU A 302 0.60 13.45 15.82
N GLY A 303 1.74 13.07 15.23
CA GLY A 303 2.17 11.67 15.20
C GLY A 303 1.41 10.78 14.22
N THR A 304 0.70 11.38 13.26
CA THR A 304 -0.01 10.73 12.15
C THR A 304 0.92 10.28 11.02
N LEU A 305 0.35 9.71 9.96
CA LEU A 305 1.08 9.33 8.74
C LEU A 305 1.48 10.54 7.90
N LEU A 306 2.66 10.42 7.30
CA LEU A 306 3.09 11.22 6.17
C LEU A 306 3.18 10.31 4.94
N VAL A 307 2.69 10.80 3.80
CA VAL A 307 2.81 10.11 2.51
C VAL A 307 3.58 10.99 1.52
N ASN A 308 4.20 10.35 0.53
CA ASN A 308 4.61 11.02 -0.69
C ASN A 308 3.50 10.84 -1.74
N PRO A 309 2.64 11.86 -1.99
CA PRO A 309 1.42 11.68 -2.77
C PRO A 309 1.68 11.78 -4.28
N LEU A 310 2.66 11.02 -4.77
CA LEU A 310 3.08 10.98 -6.18
C LEU A 310 3.39 9.55 -6.62
N VAL A 311 2.44 8.62 -6.43
CA VAL A 311 2.67 7.18 -6.62
C VAL A 311 3.43 6.82 -7.91
N ARG A 312 3.06 7.37 -9.07
CA ARG A 312 3.77 7.11 -10.33
C ARG A 312 5.20 7.63 -10.31
N HIS A 313 5.39 8.90 -9.94
CA HIS A 313 6.69 9.56 -10.00
C HIS A 313 7.65 9.02 -8.94
N SER A 314 7.18 8.79 -7.72
CA SER A 314 8.00 8.26 -6.62
C SER A 314 8.44 6.82 -6.92
N THR A 315 7.55 5.99 -7.49
CA THR A 315 7.89 4.65 -7.97
C THR A 315 8.94 4.70 -9.07
N ALA A 316 8.70 5.47 -10.13
CA ALA A 316 9.70 5.63 -11.20
C ALA A 316 11.04 6.14 -10.66
N TYR A 317 11.02 7.08 -9.71
CA TYR A 317 12.22 7.66 -9.13
C TYR A 317 13.05 6.63 -8.40
N PHE A 318 12.47 5.89 -7.44
CA PHE A 318 13.27 4.94 -6.68
C PHE A 318 13.73 3.77 -7.55
N LEU A 319 12.96 3.37 -8.58
CA LEU A 319 13.34 2.30 -9.52
C LEU A 319 14.54 2.70 -10.39
N LEU A 320 14.54 3.94 -10.89
CA LEU A 320 15.61 4.47 -11.74
C LEU A 320 16.81 4.97 -10.93
N ARG A 321 16.64 5.36 -9.66
CA ARG A 321 17.70 5.94 -8.84
C ARG A 321 19.01 5.13 -8.81
N PRO A 322 19.01 3.78 -8.73
CA PRO A 322 20.23 2.98 -8.73
C PRO A 322 21.08 3.09 -10.00
N PHE A 323 20.52 3.57 -11.12
CA PHE A 323 21.20 3.67 -12.41
C PHE A 323 22.01 4.96 -12.57
N PHE A 324 21.75 5.97 -11.74
CA PHE A 324 22.37 7.29 -11.84
C PHE A 324 23.32 7.57 -10.69
N ARG A 325 24.45 8.24 -10.97
CA ARG A 325 25.34 8.73 -9.91
C ARG A 325 24.78 10.02 -9.29
N PRO A 326 24.90 10.22 -7.96
CA PRO A 326 24.61 11.52 -7.36
C PRO A 326 25.44 12.65 -8.01
N ARG A 327 24.88 13.86 -8.12
CA ARG A 327 25.63 15.06 -8.57
C ARG A 327 26.43 15.73 -7.44
N ARG A 328 26.07 15.46 -6.19
CA ARG A 328 26.72 15.93 -4.96
C ARG A 328 26.81 14.74 -4.03
N ASP A 329 27.87 14.71 -3.23
CA ASP A 329 28.01 13.66 -2.24
C ASP A 329 26.92 13.78 -1.17
N ALA A 330 26.49 12.66 -0.61
CA ALA A 330 25.43 12.63 0.41
C ALA A 330 25.78 13.47 1.66
N ALA A 331 27.08 13.70 1.91
CA ALA A 331 27.58 14.57 2.95
C ALA A 331 27.32 16.06 2.66
N GLU A 332 27.35 16.46 1.38
CA GLU A 332 27.14 17.85 0.92
C GLU A 332 25.66 18.17 0.68
N ALA A 333 24.84 17.16 0.40
CA ALA A 333 23.40 17.33 0.20
C ALA A 333 22.64 17.69 1.49
N GLY A 334 23.32 17.67 2.64
CA GLY A 334 22.69 17.74 3.96
C GLY A 334 21.95 16.45 4.25
N ARG A 335 22.08 15.93 5.48
CA ARG A 335 21.19 14.87 5.95
C ARG A 335 19.78 15.48 6.08
N GLU A 336 18.99 15.46 5.01
CA GLU A 336 17.52 15.57 5.07
C GLU A 336 16.97 14.31 5.79
N GLY A 337 17.31 14.22 7.07
CA GLY A 337 17.01 13.09 7.95
C GLY A 337 16.89 13.52 9.42
N SER A 338 17.24 14.77 9.76
CA SER A 338 16.79 15.38 11.02
C SER A 338 15.84 16.52 10.71
N TRP A 339 14.54 16.27 10.81
CA TRP A 339 13.55 17.33 10.92
C TRP A 339 13.76 18.04 12.25
N ARG A 340 14.76 18.94 12.34
CA ARG A 340 14.84 19.89 13.44
C ARG A 340 13.71 20.89 13.23
N ARG A 341 12.77 20.93 14.19
CA ARG A 341 11.86 22.06 14.40
C ARG A 341 12.66 23.34 14.22
N ARG A 342 12.29 24.17 13.24
CA ARG A 342 12.80 25.53 13.13
C ARG A 342 12.17 26.32 14.27
N THR A 343 12.71 26.21 15.48
CA THR A 343 12.44 27.17 16.54
C THR A 343 13.13 28.46 16.12
N GLY A 344 12.32 29.51 15.97
CA GLY A 344 12.80 30.79 15.47
C GLY A 344 13.94 31.35 16.31
N ARG A 345 14.97 31.82 15.62
CA ARG A 345 15.61 33.10 15.93
C ARG A 345 16.41 33.53 14.71
N SER A 346 16.04 34.69 14.18
CA SER A 346 16.82 35.45 13.22
C SER A 346 18.24 35.65 13.74
N ARG A 347 19.24 35.46 12.90
CA ARG A 347 20.48 36.24 13.01
C ARG A 347 20.92 36.70 11.62
N ALA A 348 21.04 38.01 11.56
CA ALA A 348 21.56 38.91 10.55
C ALA A 348 22.56 38.31 9.57
N ALA A 349 22.31 38.60 8.30
CA ALA A 349 23.32 38.65 7.25
C ALA A 349 24.30 39.80 7.52
N ARG A 350 25.58 39.59 7.15
CA ARG A 350 26.54 40.59 6.67
C ARG A 350 27.90 39.93 6.40
N PRO A 351 28.71 40.48 5.49
CA PRO A 351 28.42 40.88 4.10
C PRO A 351 28.63 39.73 3.12
#